data_AF-A0A1Y4VZG0-F1
#
_entry.id   AF-A0A1Y4VZG0-F1
#
_cell.length_a   1.000
_cell.length_b   1.000
_cell.length_c   1.000
_cell.angle_alpha   90.00
_cell.angle_beta   90.00
_cell.angle_gamma   90.00
#
_symmetry.space_group_name_H-M   'P 1'
#
loop_
_entity.id
_entity.type
_entity.pdbx_description
1 polymer ?
#
loop_
_entity_poly.entity_id
_entity_poly.type
_entity_poly.pdbx_seq_one_letter_code
_entity_poly.pdbx_strand_id
1 'polypeptide(L)' 'MEDQKDTVKTTKSEAEPTYTKLGLKNDSSFSIVDRDIMNIVLDDGKEYTLAAAKQAIKEFKEGI' A
#
# COMPACT_ATOMS: atom_id res chain seq x y z
N MET A 1 31.40 16.64 -21.06
CA MET A 1 30.00 16.40 -21.44
C MET A 1 29.31 15.89 -20.20
N GLU A 2 28.75 16.84 -19.47
CA GLU A 2 27.80 16.61 -18.39
C GLU A 2 26.48 16.22 -19.00
N ASP A 3 25.90 15.10 -18.59
CA ASP A 3 24.48 14.84 -18.77
C ASP A 3 23.94 14.23 -17.46
N GLN A 4 23.75 15.17 -16.54
CA GLN A 4 22.65 15.31 -15.58
C GLN A 4 22.11 14.08 -14.85
N LYS A 5 22.34 14.12 -13.53
CA LYS A 5 21.49 13.52 -12.51
C LYS A 5 20.12 14.19 -12.52
N ASP A 6 19.09 13.51 -13.01
CA ASP A 6 17.71 13.88 -12.74
C ASP A 6 17.37 13.61 -11.27
N THR A 7 17.63 14.66 -10.49
CA THR A 7 17.08 14.86 -9.15
C THR A 7 15.62 15.26 -9.34
N VAL A 8 14.70 14.29 -9.35
CA VAL A 8 13.27 14.60 -9.29
C VAL A 8 12.90 14.88 -7.84
N LYS A 9 13.15 16.12 -7.43
CA LYS A 9 12.56 16.72 -6.22
C LYS A 9 11.20 17.29 -6.61
N THR A 10 10.20 16.42 -6.74
CA THR A 10 8.81 16.84 -6.96
C THR A 10 8.17 17.15 -5.61
N THR A 11 8.13 18.42 -5.27
CA THR A 11 7.13 18.96 -4.34
C THR A 11 5.79 18.99 -5.06
N LYS A 12 5.03 17.90 -4.97
CA LYS A 12 3.62 17.85 -5.30
C LYS A 12 2.93 17.41 -4.02
N SER A 13 1.76 17.93 -3.73
CA SER A 13 0.82 17.27 -2.82
C SER A 13 0.49 15.93 -3.50
N GLU A 14 1.40 14.97 -3.34
CA GLU A 14 1.44 13.73 -4.10
C GLU A 14 0.43 12.84 -3.41
N ALA A 15 -0.70 12.61 -4.08
CA ALA A 15 -1.64 11.59 -3.66
C ALA A 15 -0.83 10.32 -3.36
N GLU A 16 -0.98 9.81 -2.13
CA GLU A 16 -0.22 8.64 -1.69
C GLU A 16 -0.36 7.54 -2.75
N PRO A 17 0.74 6.86 -3.12
CA PRO A 17 0.66 5.82 -4.12
C PRO A 17 -0.37 4.77 -3.68
N THR A 18 -1.35 4.55 -4.56
CA THR A 18 -2.36 3.52 -4.36
C THR A 18 -1.90 2.24 -5.03
N TYR A 19 -2.29 1.13 -4.42
CA TYR A 19 -1.89 -0.19 -4.84
C TYR A 19 -3.12 -1.08 -4.88
N THR A 20 -3.14 -1.99 -5.84
CA THR A 20 -4.13 -3.06 -5.84
C THR A 20 -3.87 -3.99 -4.66
N LYS A 21 -4.93 -4.67 -4.22
CA LYS A 21 -4.86 -5.76 -3.23
C LYS A 21 -3.76 -6.78 -3.55
N LEU A 22 -3.57 -7.10 -4.83
CA LEU A 22 -2.52 -8.00 -5.32
C LEU A 22 -1.11 -7.40 -5.18
N GLY A 23 -0.94 -6.11 -5.47
CA GLY A 23 0.33 -5.41 -5.26
C GLY A 23 0.72 -5.38 -3.79
N LEU A 24 -0.23 -5.09 -2.91
CA LEU A 24 0.00 -5.05 -1.47
C LEU A 24 0.29 -6.43 -0.88
N LYS A 25 -0.39 -7.49 -1.34
CA LYS A 25 -0.11 -8.87 -0.89
C LYS A 25 1.27 -9.36 -1.28
N ASN A 26 1.81 -8.88 -2.40
CA ASN A 26 3.16 -9.24 -2.84
C ASN A 26 4.25 -8.42 -2.13
N ASP A 27 3.87 -7.40 -1.36
CA ASP A 27 4.83 -6.62 -0.59
C ASP A 27 5.36 -7.43 0.60
N SER A 28 6.68 -7.42 0.75
CA SER A 28 7.39 -8.16 1.80
C SER A 28 7.15 -7.60 3.21
N SER A 29 6.57 -6.40 3.32
CA SER A 29 6.26 -5.76 4.61
C SER A 29 5.04 -6.37 5.30
N PHE A 30 4.21 -7.13 4.58
CA PHE A 30 3.04 -7.81 5.15
C PHE A 30 3.36 -9.27 5.43
N SER A 31 3.05 -9.73 6.64
CA SER A 31 3.16 -11.15 7.01
C SER A 31 2.09 -11.98 6.30
N ILE A 32 2.26 -13.31 6.27
CA ILE A 32 1.28 -14.24 5.68
C ILE A 32 -0.12 -13.99 6.25
N VAL A 33 -0.22 -13.83 7.57
CA VAL A 33 -1.49 -13.52 8.26
C VAL A 33 -2.05 -12.18 7.82
N ASP A 34 -1.22 -11.14 7.69
CA ASP A 34 -1.67 -9.82 7.24
C ASP A 34 -2.20 -9.87 5.80
N ARG A 35 -1.61 -10.72 4.93
CA ARG A 35 -2.06 -10.94 3.55
C ARG A 35 -3.40 -11.67 3.50
N ASP A 36 -3.63 -12.65 4.38
CA ASP A 36 -4.92 -13.31 4.53
C ASP A 36 -6.00 -12.35 5.06
N ILE A 37 -5.67 -11.55 6.07
CA ILE A 37 -6.58 -10.50 6.57
C ILE A 37 -6.90 -9.51 5.45
N MET A 38 -5.90 -9.06 4.71
CA MET A 38 -6.08 -8.24 3.51
C MET A 38 -7.04 -8.86 2.50
N ASN A 39 -7.01 -10.19 2.35
CA ASN A 39 -7.94 -10.89 1.49
C ASN A 39 -9.40 -10.78 1.93
N ILE A 40 -9.62 -10.66 3.24
CA ILE A 40 -10.95 -10.58 3.86
C ILE A 40 -11.45 -9.13 3.89
N VAL A 41 -10.58 -8.18 4.26
CA VAL A 41 -10.98 -6.78 4.52
C VAL A 41 -10.94 -5.88 3.29
N LEU A 42 -10.10 -6.21 2.30
CA LEU A 42 -9.99 -5.42 1.07
C LEU A 42 -10.77 -6.06 -0.07
N ASP A 43 -11.40 -5.20 -0.86
CA ASP A 43 -12.21 -5.57 -2.01
C ASP A 43 -11.33 -5.85 -3.24
N ASP A 44 -11.66 -6.88 -4.01
CA ASP A 44 -10.99 -7.20 -5.27
C ASP A 44 -11.49 -6.22 -6.35
N GLY A 45 -10.65 -5.26 -6.73
CA GLY A 45 -10.97 -4.22 -7.71
C GLY A 45 -10.91 -2.80 -7.15
N LYS A 46 -10.69 -2.64 -5.85
CA LYS A 46 -10.35 -1.35 -5.24
C LYS A 46 -8.84 -1.22 -5.06
N GLU A 47 -8.39 0.01 -5.14
CA GLU A 47 -7.01 0.39 -4.86
C GLU A 47 -6.94 1.04 -3.47
N TYR A 48 -5.89 0.71 -2.74
CA TYR A 48 -5.70 1.15 -1.37
C TYR A 48 -4.29 1.71 -1.20
N THR A 49 -4.15 2.75 -0.40
CA THR A 49 -2.83 3.20 0.03
C THR A 49 -2.25 2.20 1.02
N LEU A 50 -0.93 2.21 1.17
CA LEU A 50 -0.24 1.34 2.12
C LEU A 50 -0.69 1.62 3.57
N ALA A 51 -1.04 2.86 3.88
CA ALA A 51 -1.63 3.27 5.17
C ALA A 51 -3.04 2.69 5.36
N ALA A 52 -3.93 2.84 4.36
CA ALA A 52 -5.29 2.32 4.43
C ALA A 52 -5.32 0.79 4.58
N ALA A 53 -4.44 0.10 3.86
CA ALA A 53 -4.21 -1.33 4.01
C ALA A 53 -3.85 -1.74 5.44
N LYS A 54 -2.84 -1.08 6.02
CA LYS A 54 -2.40 -1.34 7.39
C LYS A 54 -3.49 -1.03 8.40
N GLN A 55 -4.25 0.04 8.18
CA GLN A 55 -5.37 0.41 9.04
C GLN A 55 -6.47 -0.66 8.99
N ALA A 56 -6.89 -1.11 7.80
CA ALA A 56 -7.89 -2.16 7.67
C ALA A 56 -7.46 -3.48 8.32
N ILE A 57 -6.18 -3.85 8.18
CA ILE A 57 -5.61 -5.03 8.87
C ILE A 57 -5.65 -4.84 10.39
N LYS A 58 -5.32 -3.64 10.89
CA LYS A 58 -5.34 -3.31 12.31
C LYS A 58 -6.76 -3.37 12.88
N GLU A 59 -7.72 -2.76 12.21
CA GLU A 59 -9.14 -2.77 12.59
C GLU A 59 -9.68 -4.21 12.68
N PHE A 60 -9.35 -5.04 11.69
CA PHE A 60 -9.74 -6.46 11.72
C PHE A 60 -9.07 -7.26 12.85
N LYS A 61 -7.80 -6.97 13.16
CA LYS A 61 -7.10 -7.60 14.29
C LYS A 61 -7.63 -7.15 15.64
N GLU A 62 -8.04 -5.89 15.76
CA GLU A 62 -8.62 -5.34 16.99
C GLU A 62 -10.08 -5.75 17.17
N GLY A 63 -10.76 -6.19 16.11
CA GLY A 63 -12.12 -6.75 16.17
C GLY A 63 -13.18 -5.71 16.57
N ILE A 64 -12.93 -4.44 16.26
CA ILE A 64 -13.81 -3.29 16.54
C ILE A 64 -14.76 -3.07 15.37
#